data_AF-A0A2H1VUT1-F1
#
_entry.id   AF-A0A2H1VUT1-F1
#
_cell.length_a   1.000
_cell.length_b   1.000
_cell.length_c   1.000
_cell.angle_alpha   90.00
_cell.angle_beta   90.00
_cell.angle_gamma   90.00
#
_symmetry.space_group_name_H-M   'P 1'
#
loop_
_entity.id
_entity.type
_entity.pdbx_description
1 polymer ?
#
loop_
_entity_poly.entity_id
_entity_poly.type
_entity_poly.pdbx_seq_one_letter_code
_entity_poly.pdbx_strand_id
1 'polypeptide(L)'
;MRSAPASHGCNGDIIMHGDGGAPLACQFGNSRYKLTGLVAWGIGCGQQDVPAVYTNVPLFRKWIDEKLRLWGVAATSYSHIKVLTIN
;
A
#
# COMPACT_ATOMS: atom_id res chain seq x y z
N MET A 1 4.72 -3.03 10.11
CA MET A 1 3.30 -2.85 9.73
C MET A 1 2.88 -1.43 10.08
N ARG A 2 1.72 -0.96 9.60
CA ARG A 2 1.10 0.33 9.97
C ARG A 2 -0.40 0.16 10.14
N SER A 3 -1.01 0.97 11.00
CA SER A 3 -2.46 0.98 11.20
C SER A 3 -3.09 2.15 10.43
N ALA A 4 -4.27 1.94 9.85
CA ALA A 4 -5.13 3.01 9.34
C ALA A 4 -6.61 2.59 9.50
N PRO A 5 -7.57 3.53 9.51
CA PRO A 5 -8.98 3.18 9.66
C PRO A 5 -9.44 2.18 8.59
N ALA A 6 -10.22 1.17 8.98
CA ALA A 6 -10.73 0.17 8.04
C ALA A 6 -11.78 0.74 7.07
N SER A 7 -12.48 1.81 7.47
CA SER A 7 -13.52 2.49 6.67
C SER A 7 -13.01 3.71 5.88
N HIS A 8 -11.78 4.15 6.14
CA HIS A 8 -11.23 5.37 5.58
C HIS A 8 -9.76 5.15 5.22
N GLY A 9 -9.51 4.31 4.20
CA GLY A 9 -8.26 4.37 3.47
C GLY A 9 -7.96 5.79 2.96
N CYS A 10 -6.83 6.00 2.28
CA CYS A 10 -6.45 7.34 1.83
C CYS A 10 -7.48 8.04 0.92
N ASN A 11 -8.42 7.30 0.33
CA ASN A 11 -9.52 7.84 -0.51
C ASN A 11 -10.92 7.45 0.01
N GLY A 12 -11.06 7.02 1.27
CA GLY A 12 -12.35 6.51 1.78
C GLY A 12 -12.64 5.05 1.40
N ASP A 13 -11.61 4.29 1.04
CA ASP A 13 -11.74 2.86 0.74
C ASP A 13 -12.09 2.06 2.00
N ILE A 14 -12.98 1.09 1.84
CA ILE A 14 -13.43 0.19 2.92
C ILE A 14 -12.77 -1.18 2.75
N ILE A 15 -12.08 -1.64 3.79
CA ILE A 15 -11.43 -2.96 3.82
C ILE A 15 -12.40 -4.01 4.36
N MET A 16 -12.49 -5.13 3.64
CA MET A 16 -13.31 -6.29 3.93
C MET A 16 -12.48 -7.54 4.23
N HIS A 17 -13.13 -8.55 4.79
CA HIS A 17 -12.55 -9.88 4.84
C HIS A 17 -12.32 -10.39 3.41
N GLY A 18 -11.12 -10.88 3.15
CA GLY A 18 -10.70 -11.31 1.81
C GLY A 18 -9.86 -10.29 1.05
N ASP A 19 -9.79 -9.04 1.50
CA ASP A 19 -8.95 -8.00 0.85
C ASP A 19 -7.46 -8.14 1.19
N GLY A 20 -7.02 -9.24 1.81
CA GLY A 20 -5.62 -9.49 2.13
C GLY A 20 -4.72 -9.35 0.89
N GLY A 21 -3.74 -8.45 0.96
CA GLY A 21 -2.85 -8.11 -0.16
C GLY A 21 -3.36 -6.99 -1.08
N ALA A 22 -4.58 -6.49 -0.89
CA ALA A 22 -5.10 -5.38 -1.69
C ALA A 22 -4.28 -4.09 -1.48
N PRO A 23 -4.11 -3.27 -2.53
CA PRO A 23 -3.28 -2.08 -2.47
C PRO A 23 -3.96 -0.92 -1.72
N LEU A 24 -3.23 -0.30 -0.79
CA LEU A 24 -3.57 1.02 -0.23
C LEU A 24 -2.83 2.11 -1.00
N ALA A 25 -3.49 2.68 -2.01
CA ALA A 25 -2.96 3.74 -2.86
C ALA A 25 -3.44 5.13 -2.41
N CYS A 26 -2.52 6.03 -2.11
CA CYS A 26 -2.83 7.38 -1.61
C CYS A 26 -2.45 8.44 -2.64
N GLN A 27 -3.31 9.43 -2.86
CA GLN A 27 -3.00 10.54 -3.73
C GLN A 27 -1.82 11.35 -3.16
N PHE A 28 -0.87 11.70 -4.03
CA PHE A 28 0.33 12.44 -3.71
C PHE A 28 0.53 13.57 -4.73
N GLY A 29 0.15 14.78 -4.34
CA GLY A 29 0.06 15.93 -5.24
C GLY A 29 -1.11 15.80 -6.22
N ASN A 30 -1.06 16.53 -7.33
CA ASN A 30 -2.26 16.84 -8.12
C ASN A 30 -2.81 15.66 -8.96
N SER A 31 -2.00 14.66 -9.34
CA SER A 31 -2.46 13.58 -10.24
C SER A 31 -1.70 12.27 -10.11
N ARG A 32 -0.99 12.05 -9.00
CA ARG A 32 -0.20 10.82 -8.80
C ARG A 32 -0.67 10.08 -7.57
N TYR A 33 -0.63 8.75 -7.62
CA TYR A 33 -0.89 7.89 -6.47
C TYR A 33 0.40 7.18 -6.07
N LYS A 34 0.58 6.99 -4.77
CA LYS A 34 1.65 6.15 -4.21
C LYS A 34 1.01 4.99 -3.47
N LEU A 35 1.48 3.77 -3.73
CA LEU A 35 1.14 2.62 -2.91
C LEU A 35 1.89 2.74 -1.57
N THR A 36 1.16 2.97 -0.49
CA THR A 36 1.75 3.14 0.84
C THR A 36 1.60 1.91 1.71
N GLY A 37 0.70 1.00 1.35
CA GLY A 37 0.54 -0.24 2.05
C GLY A 37 -0.17 -1.33 1.26
N LEU A 38 -0.16 -2.53 1.84
CA LEU A 38 -0.96 -3.67 1.41
C LEU A 38 -1.79 -4.12 2.61
N VAL A 39 -3.05 -4.47 2.42
CA VAL A 39 -3.88 -5.00 3.52
C VAL A 39 -3.22 -6.25 4.10
N ALA A 40 -2.93 -6.26 5.40
CA ALA A 40 -2.41 -7.44 6.08
C ALA A 40 -3.56 -8.21 6.73
N TRP A 41 -4.37 -7.51 7.52
CA TRP A 41 -5.58 -8.05 8.15
C TRP A 41 -6.44 -6.89 8.68
N GLY A 42 -7.72 -7.18 8.94
CA GLY A 42 -8.65 -6.29 9.59
C GLY A 42 -9.63 -7.11 10.44
N ILE A 43 -10.25 -6.47 11.42
CA ILE A 43 -11.33 -7.07 12.20
C ILE A 43 -12.61 -6.31 11.85
N GLY A 44 -13.68 -7.05 11.54
CA GLY A 44 -14.90 -6.44 11.02
C GLY A 44 -14.78 -5.91 9.60
N CYS A 45 -15.80 -5.20 9.14
CA CYS A 45 -15.94 -4.63 7.81
C CYS A 45 -16.40 -3.18 7.97
N GLY A 46 -15.60 -2.22 7.49
CA GLY A 46 -15.94 -0.81 7.48
C GLY A 46 -16.38 -0.20 8.83
N GLN A 47 -15.99 -0.81 9.95
CA GLN A 47 -16.38 -0.31 11.26
C GLN A 47 -15.62 0.98 11.56
N GLN A 48 -16.38 1.99 11.97
CA GLN A 48 -15.83 3.23 12.45
C GLN A 48 -15.00 2.95 13.71
N ASP A 49 -13.84 3.60 13.80
CA ASP A 49 -12.88 3.45 14.90
C ASP A 49 -12.20 2.08 15.04
N VAL A 50 -12.43 1.14 14.11
CA VAL A 50 -11.67 -0.11 14.02
C VAL A 50 -10.54 0.04 13.00
N PRO A 51 -9.26 -0.01 13.42
CA PRO A 51 -8.16 0.08 12.48
C PRO A 51 -7.98 -1.24 11.72
N ALA A 52 -7.74 -1.13 10.41
CA ALA A 52 -7.12 -2.19 9.63
C ALA A 52 -5.59 -2.08 9.73
N VAL A 53 -4.91 -3.22 9.64
CA VAL A 53 -3.46 -3.31 9.65
C VAL A 53 -2.95 -3.54 8.24
N TYR A 54 -1.98 -2.73 7.84
CA TYR A 54 -1.36 -2.74 6.53
C TYR A 54 0.14 -3.03 6.63
N THR A 55 0.69 -3.71 5.64
CA THR A 55 2.14 -3.73 5.40
C THR A 55 2.60 -2.32 5.06
N ASN A 56 3.70 -1.86 5.65
CA ASN A 56 4.27 -0.55 5.35
C ASN A 56 5.21 -0.67 4.15
N VAL A 57 4.67 -0.53 2.94
CA VAL A 57 5.40 -0.74 1.67
C VAL A 57 6.69 0.07 1.55
N PRO A 58 6.74 1.37 1.94
CA PRO A 58 7.98 2.14 1.98
C PRO A 58 9.16 1.47 2.69
N LEU A 59 8.93 0.76 3.80
CA LEU A 59 9.99 0.06 4.55
C LEU A 59 10.59 -1.12 3.75
N PHE A 60 9.84 -1.68 2.82
CA PHE A 60 10.26 -2.83 2.02
C PHE A 60 10.81 -2.44 0.64
N ARG A 61 10.96 -1.14 0.34
CA ARG A 61 11.46 -0.67 -0.97
C ARG A 61 12.73 -1.38 -1.39
N LYS A 62 13.76 -1.38 -0.54
CA LYS A 62 15.05 -2.01 -0.86
C LYS A 62 14.89 -3.48 -1.23
N TRP A 63 14.10 -4.22 -0.45
CA TRP A 63 13.82 -5.64 -0.70
C TRP A 63 13.05 -5.86 -2.02
N ILE A 64 12.07 -5.01 -2.33
CA ILE A 64 11.32 -5.06 -3.59
C ILE A 64 12.28 -4.85 -4.77
N ASP A 65 13.13 -3.84 -4.70
CA ASP A 65 14.10 -3.52 -5.76
C ASP A 65 15.07 -4.69 -5.99
N GLU A 66 15.56 -5.31 -4.91
CA GLU A 66 16.42 -6.48 -4.96
C GLU A 66 15.73 -7.68 -5.65
N LYS A 67 14.48 -7.99 -5.30
CA LYS A 67 13.74 -9.11 -5.90
C LYS A 67 13.40 -8.87 -7.36
N LEU A 68 12.93 -7.68 -7.71
CA LEU A 68 12.61 -7.34 -9.10
C LEU A 68 13.84 -7.36 -9.99
N ARG A 69 15.00 -6.89 -9.49
CA ARG A 69 16.27 -7.01 -10.20
C ARG A 69 16.67 -8.47 -10.43
N LEU A 70 16.50 -9.34 -9.43
CA LEU A 70 16.77 -10.78 -9.57
C LEU A 70 15.87 -11.46 -10.61
N TRP A 71 14.64 -10.96 -10.80
CA TRP A 71 13.70 -11.47 -11.80
C TRP A 71 13.85 -10.80 -13.18
N GLY A 72 14.87 -9.96 -13.38
CA GLY A 72 15.10 -9.30 -14.66
C GLY A 72 14.13 -8.14 -14.95
N VAL A 73 13.41 -7.65 -13.94
CA VAL A 73 12.50 -6.51 -14.08
C VAL A 73 13.27 -5.21 -13.82
N ALA A 74 13.37 -4.36 -14.85
CA ALA A 74 14.04 -3.08 -14.74
C ALA A 74 13.31 -2.12 -13.78
N ALA A 75 14.07 -1.38 -12.97
CA ALA A 75 13.54 -0.40 -12.01
C ALA A 75 12.65 0.67 -12.65
N THR A 76 12.89 0.98 -13.93
CA THR A 76 12.09 1.90 -14.73
C THR A 76 10.64 1.44 -14.89
N SER A 77 10.39 0.13 -14.94
CA SER A 77 9.05 -0.43 -15.16
C SER A 77 8.07 -0.10 -14.02
N TYR A 78 8.57 -0.03 -12.77
CA TYR A 78 7.75 0.20 -11.58
C TYR A 78 8.11 1.51 -10.85
N SER A 79 9.04 2.32 -11.36
CA SER A 79 9.35 3.63 -10.80
C SER A 79 8.34 4.71 -11.22
N HIS A 80 7.65 4.53 -12.36
CA HIS A 80 6.55 5.40 -12.81
C HIS A 80 5.31 5.25 -11.93
N ILE A 81 5.06 4.04 -11.41
CA ILE A 81 4.19 3.84 -10.27
C ILE A 81 5.01 4.31 -9.06
N LYS A 82 4.83 5.56 -8.61
CA LYS A 82 5.60 6.15 -7.48
C LYS A 82 5.26 5.51 -6.12
N VAL A 83 4.99 4.21 -6.08
CA VAL A 83 4.90 3.33 -4.91
C VAL A 83 6.04 3.60 -3.91
N LEU A 84 7.17 4.13 -4.36
CA LEU A 84 8.43 3.88 -3.66
C LEU A 84 9.52 4.96 -3.77
N THR A 85 9.32 6.07 -4.48
CA THR A 85 10.27 7.19 -4.37
C THR A 85 9.97 7.96 -3.08
N ILE A 86 10.71 7.60 -2.02
CA ILE A 86 10.99 8.44 -0.87
C ILE A 86 12.16 9.34 -1.29
N ASN A 87 11.85 10.48 -1.89
CA ASN A 87 12.73 11.64 -1.84
C ASN A 87 11.99 12.70 -1.02
#